data_AF-A0A493SZT1-F1
#
_entry.id   AF-A0A493SZT1-F1
#
_cell.length_a   1.000
_cell.length_b   1.000
_cell.length_c   1.000
_cell.angle_alpha   90.00
_cell.angle_beta   90.00
_cell.angle_gamma   90.00
#
_symmetry.space_group_name_H-M   'P 1'
#
loop_
_entity.id
_entity.type
_entity.pdbx_description
1 polymer ?
#
loop_
_entity_poly.entity_id
_entity_poly.type
_entity_poly.pdbx_seq_one_letter_code
_entity_poly.pdbx_strand_id
1 'polypeptide(L)'
;MKVSNYLMYKCSVFLISNLQVADLGCADCTLLWMLKFYNCIEVLAGLDICASVMKEKMHRLYPLPADYLQPSERSLTVTLHHGSVAHEDPCMLGFDLVTCIELIEHLEESELEKFPEVVFGFMAPTMVVISTPNSEFNPLLPGVTVFRHQDHKFEWDRAQFQSWALDAAKRYGYSVEFTGVGNPPTGMEDVGFCTQIAVFVKKYPQTSEPAQSKKPTEAAYKTVFRAVYPSLKDEKYLQSAVVSEVMFTAHAIKRSLLDHLVSEQEDYNDDPTERKLQLQHSVNCFSEELETLAVEKSMEPLTNGSVVYIPLRKIFSFPKVNQLCGTFEKLRELITGKVTLSSDGSAVVLDTDHENEEN
;
A
#
# COMPACT_ATOMS: atom_id res chain seq x y z
N MET A 1 -7.16 12.36 -18.29
CA MET A 1 -6.51 11.95 -17.03
C MET A 1 -7.52 11.12 -16.24
N LYS A 2 -7.14 9.99 -15.63
CA LYS A 2 -8.05 9.20 -14.78
C LYS A 2 -8.25 9.92 -13.44
N VAL A 3 -9.45 9.87 -12.86
CA VAL A 3 -9.79 10.49 -11.56
C VAL A 3 -8.79 10.11 -10.46
N SER A 4 -8.33 8.85 -10.46
CA SER A 4 -7.27 8.33 -9.57
C SER A 4 -5.97 9.14 -9.59
N ASN A 5 -5.52 9.59 -10.78
CA ASN A 5 -4.25 10.32 -10.90
C ASN A 5 -4.42 11.77 -10.42
N TYR A 6 -5.61 12.35 -10.60
CA TYR A 6 -5.94 13.67 -10.08
C TYR A 6 -5.99 13.66 -8.54
N LEU A 7 -6.64 12.65 -7.96
CA LEU A 7 -6.71 12.42 -6.50
C LEU A 7 -5.30 12.40 -5.89
N MET A 8 -4.40 11.60 -6.45
CA MET A 8 -3.04 11.47 -5.93
C MET A 8 -2.16 12.70 -6.14
N TYR A 9 -2.36 13.44 -7.23
CA TYR A 9 -1.70 14.73 -7.45
C TYR A 9 -2.10 15.72 -6.34
N LYS A 10 -3.40 15.86 -6.06
CA LYS A 10 -3.87 16.75 -4.99
C LYS A 10 -3.39 16.28 -3.61
N CYS A 11 -3.48 15.00 -3.27
CA CYS A 11 -2.96 14.48 -2.01
C CYS A 11 -1.47 14.76 -1.80
N SER A 12 -0.66 14.60 -2.86
CA SER A 12 0.78 14.92 -2.81
C SER A 12 1.04 16.40 -2.51
N VAL A 13 0.19 17.30 -3.03
CA VAL A 13 0.27 18.74 -2.77
C VAL A 13 0.00 19.09 -1.30
N PHE A 14 -0.85 18.32 -0.61
CA PHE A 14 -1.16 18.56 0.81
C PHE A 14 -0.16 17.90 1.79
N LEU A 15 0.89 17.21 1.30
CA LEU A 15 1.94 16.58 2.11
C LEU A 15 1.41 15.69 3.25
N ILE A 16 0.23 15.09 3.08
CA ILE A 16 -0.36 14.26 4.12
C ILE A 16 0.36 12.90 4.13
N SER A 17 1.13 12.65 5.18
CA SER A 17 1.59 11.31 5.54
C SER A 17 0.47 10.57 6.27
N ASN A 18 0.30 9.28 6.00
CA ASN A 18 -0.66 8.39 6.69
C ASN A 18 -2.14 8.71 6.41
N LEU A 19 -2.48 8.84 5.13
CA LEU A 19 -3.82 9.13 4.65
C LEU A 19 -4.83 8.03 5.02
N GLN A 20 -5.97 8.46 5.54
CA GLN A 20 -7.18 7.67 5.65
C GLN A 20 -8.14 8.06 4.53
N VAL A 21 -8.46 7.11 3.65
CA VAL A 21 -9.27 7.35 2.44
C VAL A 21 -10.54 6.49 2.45
N ALA A 22 -11.70 7.11 2.27
CA ALA A 22 -12.98 6.42 2.12
C ALA A 22 -13.54 6.63 0.71
N ASP A 23 -14.04 5.56 0.10
CA ASP A 23 -14.74 5.59 -1.19
C ASP A 23 -16.21 5.23 -0.97
N LEU A 24 -17.10 6.21 -1.16
CA LEU A 24 -18.54 6.06 -1.01
C LEU A 24 -19.14 5.76 -2.39
N GLY A 25 -19.90 4.66 -2.48
CA GLY A 25 -20.30 4.08 -3.77
C GLY A 25 -19.16 3.27 -4.41
N CYS A 26 -18.43 2.50 -3.60
CA CYS A 26 -17.19 1.84 -4.06
C CYS A 26 -17.40 0.71 -5.08
N ALA A 27 -18.65 0.27 -5.28
CA ALA A 27 -19.08 -0.71 -6.28
C ALA A 27 -18.15 -1.93 -6.36
N ASP A 28 -17.47 -2.09 -7.51
CA ASP A 28 -16.59 -3.21 -7.83
C ASP A 28 -15.17 -3.10 -7.20
N CYS A 29 -14.98 -2.11 -6.32
CA CYS A 29 -13.77 -1.80 -5.58
C CYS A 29 -12.56 -1.44 -6.46
N THR A 30 -12.76 -1.07 -7.73
CA THR A 30 -11.63 -0.76 -8.64
C THR A 30 -10.81 0.42 -8.16
N LEU A 31 -11.43 1.49 -7.64
CA LEU A 31 -10.69 2.64 -7.11
C LEU A 31 -9.87 2.24 -5.87
N LEU A 32 -10.48 1.55 -4.91
CA LEU A 32 -9.80 1.03 -3.72
C LEU A 32 -8.61 0.12 -4.08
N TRP A 33 -8.79 -0.76 -5.07
CA TRP A 33 -7.72 -1.62 -5.57
C TRP A 33 -6.56 -0.81 -6.16
N MET A 34 -6.84 0.28 -6.88
CA MET A 34 -5.79 1.17 -7.38
C MET A 34 -5.09 1.92 -6.23
N LEU A 35 -5.85 2.39 -5.24
CA LEU A 35 -5.35 3.20 -4.14
C LEU A 35 -4.47 2.40 -3.15
N LYS A 36 -4.72 1.10 -2.98
CA LYS A 36 -3.97 0.27 -2.01
C LYS A 36 -2.46 0.27 -2.25
N PHE A 37 -2.01 0.48 -3.49
CA PHE A 37 -0.59 0.50 -3.86
C PHE A 37 0.14 1.82 -3.53
N TYR A 38 -0.56 2.87 -3.08
CA TYR A 38 0.08 4.13 -2.70
C TYR A 38 0.54 4.13 -1.25
N ASN A 39 1.85 4.18 -1.03
CA ASN A 39 2.47 4.00 0.29
C ASN A 39 2.06 5.02 1.37
N CYS A 40 1.50 6.16 0.98
CA CYS A 40 1.04 7.17 1.93
C CYS A 40 -0.29 6.83 2.61
N ILE A 41 -1.05 5.84 2.12
CA ILE A 41 -2.41 5.52 2.63
C ILE A 41 -2.33 4.44 3.72
N GLU A 42 -2.81 4.66 4.94
CA GLU A 42 -2.80 3.64 5.99
C GLU A 42 -4.18 2.99 6.20
N VAL A 43 -5.25 3.69 5.85
CA VAL A 43 -6.62 3.17 5.97
C VAL A 43 -7.37 3.39 4.65
N LEU A 44 -7.98 2.32 4.15
CA LEU A 44 -8.95 2.36 3.06
C LEU A 44 -10.29 1.84 3.56
N ALA A 45 -11.35 2.60 3.31
CA ALA A 45 -12.71 2.16 3.52
C ALA A 45 -13.52 2.25 2.23
N GLY A 46 -14.36 1.26 1.98
CA GLY A 46 -15.40 1.31 0.95
C GLY A 46 -16.77 1.23 1.58
N LEU A 47 -17.72 2.01 1.08
CA LEU A 47 -19.13 1.92 1.44
C LEU A 47 -19.96 1.71 0.18
N ASP A 48 -20.88 0.75 0.19
CA ASP A 48 -21.84 0.58 -0.88
C ASP A 48 -23.16 -0.05 -0.39
N ILE A 49 -24.27 0.30 -1.05
CA ILE A 49 -25.58 -0.31 -0.81
C ILE A 49 -25.67 -1.72 -1.42
N CYS A 50 -24.82 -2.04 -2.39
CA CYS A 50 -24.84 -3.29 -3.15
C CYS A 50 -23.75 -4.25 -2.66
N ALA A 51 -24.06 -5.00 -1.60
CA ALA A 51 -23.11 -5.96 -1.02
C ALA A 51 -22.71 -7.10 -1.99
N SER A 52 -23.55 -7.45 -2.98
CA SER A 52 -23.23 -8.47 -3.97
C SER A 52 -22.07 -8.07 -4.87
N VAL A 53 -22.10 -6.85 -5.42
CA VAL A 53 -21.04 -6.33 -6.31
C VAL A 53 -19.70 -6.27 -5.56
N MET A 54 -19.70 -5.79 -4.31
CA MET A 54 -18.50 -5.80 -3.47
C MET A 54 -17.95 -7.23 -3.26
N LYS A 55 -18.81 -8.20 -2.92
CA LYS A 55 -18.38 -9.58 -2.65
C LYS A 55 -17.73 -10.26 -3.85
N GLU A 56 -18.18 -9.94 -5.07
CA GLU A 56 -17.59 -10.49 -6.30
C GLU A 56 -16.14 -10.06 -6.50
N LYS A 57 -15.78 -8.84 -6.07
CA LYS A 57 -14.47 -8.23 -6.37
C LYS A 57 -13.59 -7.97 -5.15
N MET A 58 -14.09 -8.11 -3.93
CA MET A 58 -13.33 -7.86 -2.69
C MET A 58 -12.04 -8.70 -2.59
N HIS A 59 -11.98 -9.85 -3.29
CA HIS A 59 -10.76 -10.67 -3.34
C HIS A 59 -9.54 -9.89 -3.86
N ARG A 60 -9.74 -8.86 -4.69
CA ARG A 60 -8.70 -7.96 -5.20
C ARG A 60 -8.04 -7.12 -4.09
N LEU A 61 -8.71 -6.96 -2.95
CA LEU A 61 -8.26 -6.14 -1.83
C LEU A 61 -7.47 -6.93 -0.77
N TYR A 62 -7.33 -8.25 -0.91
CA TYR A 62 -6.44 -9.01 -0.03
C TYR A 62 -4.96 -8.61 -0.24
N PRO A 63 -4.12 -8.78 0.79
CA PRO A 63 -2.68 -8.72 0.63
C PRO A 63 -2.22 -9.80 -0.36
N LEU A 64 -1.29 -9.43 -1.23
CA LEU A 64 -0.65 -10.32 -2.18
C LEU A 64 0.40 -11.18 -1.48
N PRO A 65 0.78 -12.35 -2.05
CA PRO A 65 1.88 -13.15 -1.49
C PRO A 65 3.18 -12.36 -1.29
N ALA A 66 3.47 -11.44 -2.21
CA ALA A 66 4.63 -10.55 -2.12
C ALA A 66 4.60 -9.67 -0.86
N ASP A 67 3.42 -9.23 -0.40
CA ASP A 67 3.29 -8.41 0.80
C ASP A 67 3.73 -9.19 2.05
N TYR A 68 3.50 -10.52 2.10
CA TYR A 68 3.94 -11.37 3.21
C TYR A 68 5.42 -11.72 3.16
N LEU A 69 5.96 -11.92 1.95
CA LEU A 69 7.36 -12.26 1.75
C LEU A 69 8.28 -11.05 1.96
N GLN A 70 7.81 -9.85 1.61
CA GLN A 70 8.55 -8.59 1.74
C GLN A 70 7.64 -7.52 2.36
N PRO A 71 7.29 -7.68 3.65
CA PRO A 71 6.44 -6.72 4.34
C PRO A 71 7.10 -5.35 4.40
N SER A 72 6.29 -4.30 4.32
CA SER A 72 6.73 -2.92 4.42
C SER A 72 6.55 -2.36 5.83
N GLU A 73 7.16 -1.21 6.14
CA GLU A 73 6.90 -0.47 7.39
C GLU A 73 5.46 0.08 7.49
N ARG A 74 4.78 0.21 6.35
CA ARG A 74 3.42 0.74 6.27
C ARG A 74 2.43 -0.28 6.84
N SER A 75 1.52 0.18 7.68
CA SER A 75 0.40 -0.62 8.18
C SER A 75 -0.86 -0.22 7.42
N LEU A 76 -1.22 -1.00 6.40
CA LEU A 76 -2.43 -0.78 5.61
C LEU A 76 -3.60 -1.63 6.13
N THR A 77 -4.75 -1.01 6.39
CA THR A 77 -6.02 -1.72 6.62
C THR A 77 -7.02 -1.35 5.55
N VAL A 78 -7.70 -2.34 4.99
CA VAL A 78 -8.79 -2.15 4.01
C VAL A 78 -10.07 -2.75 4.58
N THR A 79 -11.14 -1.96 4.66
CA THR A 79 -12.45 -2.42 5.17
C THR A 79 -13.55 -2.07 4.17
N LEU A 80 -14.51 -2.97 3.95
CA LEU A 80 -15.72 -2.68 3.16
C LEU A 80 -16.95 -2.79 4.05
N HIS A 81 -17.85 -1.83 3.87
CA HIS A 81 -19.07 -1.66 4.63
C HIS A 81 -20.28 -1.70 3.69
N HIS A 82 -21.29 -2.45 4.09
CA HIS A 82 -22.60 -2.42 3.47
C HIS A 82 -23.51 -1.45 4.24
N GLY A 83 -23.98 -0.41 3.55
CA GLY A 83 -24.78 0.66 4.13
C GLY A 83 -25.10 1.75 3.10
N SER A 84 -25.89 2.75 3.50
CA SER A 84 -26.25 3.90 2.65
C SER A 84 -25.50 5.15 3.10
N VAL A 85 -25.08 5.95 2.13
CA VAL A 85 -24.46 7.28 2.33
C VAL A 85 -25.42 8.29 2.96
N ALA A 86 -26.72 7.99 3.02
CA ALA A 86 -27.72 8.80 3.70
C ALA A 86 -27.75 8.59 5.23
N HIS A 87 -26.98 7.66 5.78
CA HIS A 87 -26.90 7.37 7.21
C HIS A 87 -25.54 7.74 7.77
N GLU A 88 -25.52 8.36 8.96
CA GLU A 88 -24.31 8.58 9.74
C GLU A 88 -23.83 7.26 10.38
N ASP A 89 -22.55 6.94 10.25
CA ASP A 89 -21.94 5.83 10.99
C ASP A 89 -20.57 6.26 11.56
N PRO A 90 -20.33 6.10 12.87
CA PRO A 90 -19.07 6.48 13.51
C PRO A 90 -17.80 5.88 12.88
N CYS A 91 -17.89 4.74 12.17
CA CYS A 91 -16.74 4.16 11.48
C CYS A 91 -16.22 5.01 10.31
N MET A 92 -16.98 6.02 9.86
CA MET A 92 -16.62 6.95 8.80
C MET A 92 -16.05 8.29 9.29
N LEU A 93 -15.81 8.43 10.59
CA LEU A 93 -15.16 9.62 11.16
C LEU A 93 -13.64 9.56 11.00
N GLY A 94 -13.00 10.72 10.86
CA GLY A 94 -11.53 10.85 10.88
C GLY A 94 -10.83 10.55 9.55
N PHE A 95 -11.57 10.43 8.44
CA PHE A 95 -10.99 10.30 7.11
C PHE A 95 -10.41 11.62 6.60
N ASP A 96 -9.26 11.56 5.94
CA ASP A 96 -8.62 12.72 5.31
C ASP A 96 -9.23 13.03 3.95
N LEU A 97 -9.57 11.98 3.20
CA LEU A 97 -10.12 12.05 1.86
C LEU A 97 -11.35 11.17 1.75
N VAL A 98 -12.43 11.74 1.23
CA VAL A 98 -13.64 11.01 0.84
C VAL A 98 -13.85 11.15 -0.66
N THR A 99 -14.02 10.04 -1.35
CA THR A 99 -14.37 10.01 -2.78
C THR A 99 -15.81 9.57 -2.97
N CYS A 100 -16.51 10.20 -3.90
CA CYS A 100 -17.88 9.89 -4.31
C CYS A 100 -17.90 9.96 -5.83
N ILE A 101 -17.46 8.88 -6.48
CA ILE A 101 -17.20 8.86 -7.92
C ILE A 101 -18.39 8.26 -8.64
N GLU A 102 -19.09 9.07 -9.44
CA GLU A 102 -20.32 8.68 -10.15
C GLU A 102 -21.36 8.06 -9.19
N LEU A 103 -21.64 8.77 -8.09
CA LEU A 103 -22.53 8.31 -7.01
C LEU A 103 -23.82 9.13 -6.94
N ILE A 104 -23.69 10.46 -6.92
CA ILE A 104 -24.79 11.33 -6.49
C ILE A 104 -26.01 11.23 -7.43
N GLU A 105 -25.79 10.97 -8.71
CA GLU A 105 -26.82 10.76 -9.74
C GLU A 105 -27.68 9.52 -9.50
N HIS A 106 -27.25 8.60 -8.64
CA HIS A 106 -27.99 7.40 -8.26
C HIS A 106 -28.83 7.60 -6.99
N LEU A 107 -28.63 8.69 -6.27
CA LEU A 107 -29.35 8.97 -5.03
C LEU A 107 -30.78 9.43 -5.32
N GLU A 108 -31.73 8.87 -4.59
CA GLU A 108 -33.09 9.41 -4.57
C GLU A 108 -33.06 10.83 -3.96
N GLU A 109 -34.03 11.67 -4.30
CA GLU A 109 -34.08 13.09 -3.87
C GLU A 109 -33.89 13.24 -2.34
N SER A 110 -34.57 12.40 -1.56
CA SER A 110 -34.48 12.40 -0.09
C SER A 110 -33.11 11.96 0.47
N GLU A 111 -32.34 11.18 -0.29
CA GLU A 111 -30.97 10.78 0.07
C GLU A 111 -29.98 11.87 -0.31
N LEU A 112 -30.16 12.46 -1.49
CA LEU A 112 -29.36 13.59 -1.97
C LEU A 112 -29.48 14.81 -1.04
N GLU A 113 -30.65 15.08 -0.47
CA GLU A 113 -30.85 16.13 0.52
C GLU A 113 -30.04 15.91 1.80
N LYS A 114 -29.88 14.66 2.24
CA LYS A 114 -29.13 14.28 3.45
C LYS A 114 -27.64 14.19 3.22
N PHE A 115 -27.24 13.81 2.01
CA PHE A 115 -25.84 13.52 1.65
C PHE A 115 -24.87 14.62 2.09
N PRO A 116 -25.13 15.93 1.89
CA PRO A 116 -24.22 16.97 2.34
C PRO A 116 -24.03 17.02 3.86
N GLU A 117 -25.08 16.78 4.66
CA GLU A 117 -24.98 16.75 6.12
C GLU A 117 -24.11 15.57 6.58
N VAL A 118 -24.29 14.40 5.97
CA VAL A 118 -23.50 13.20 6.33
C VAL A 118 -22.03 13.38 5.94
N VAL A 119 -21.73 13.80 4.70
CA VAL A 119 -20.35 13.84 4.20
C VAL A 119 -19.60 15.08 4.71
N PHE A 120 -20.17 16.28 4.58
CA PHE A 120 -19.47 17.51 4.94
C PHE A 120 -19.68 17.92 6.40
N GLY A 121 -20.82 17.55 7.00
CA GLY A 121 -21.16 17.86 8.39
C GLY A 121 -20.65 16.82 9.38
N PHE A 122 -21.05 15.55 9.22
CA PHE A 122 -20.73 14.47 10.14
C PHE A 122 -19.32 13.89 9.92
N MET A 123 -19.02 13.39 8.71
CA MET A 123 -17.67 12.84 8.40
C MET A 123 -16.62 13.95 8.39
N ALA A 124 -16.98 15.13 7.85
CA ALA A 124 -16.19 16.36 7.83
C ALA A 124 -14.69 16.20 7.46
N PRO A 125 -14.36 15.45 6.39
CA PRO A 125 -12.98 15.12 6.02
C PRO A 125 -12.19 16.36 5.55
N THR A 126 -10.87 16.26 5.47
CA THR A 126 -10.02 17.35 4.96
C THR A 126 -10.33 17.67 3.49
N MET A 127 -10.59 16.63 2.69
CA MET A 127 -10.90 16.74 1.27
C MET A 127 -12.07 15.83 0.87
N VAL A 128 -12.93 16.32 -0.03
CA VAL A 128 -13.97 15.51 -0.69
C VAL A 128 -13.83 15.66 -2.19
N VAL A 129 -13.90 14.55 -2.94
CA VAL A 129 -13.94 14.58 -4.40
C VAL A 129 -15.24 13.92 -4.86
N ILE A 130 -16.07 14.71 -5.54
CA ILE A 130 -17.35 14.27 -6.08
C ILE A 130 -17.27 14.36 -7.60
N SER A 131 -17.65 13.29 -8.30
CA SER A 131 -17.87 13.32 -9.74
C SER A 131 -19.30 12.93 -10.08
N THR A 132 -19.78 13.45 -11.19
CA THR A 132 -21.07 13.09 -11.77
C THR A 132 -21.05 13.39 -13.27
N PRO A 133 -21.93 12.77 -14.09
CA PRO A 133 -22.08 13.11 -15.50
C PRO A 133 -22.39 14.59 -15.72
N ASN A 134 -21.88 15.14 -16.84
CA ASN A 134 -22.31 16.44 -17.35
C ASN A 134 -23.36 16.23 -18.45
N SER A 135 -24.61 16.60 -18.20
CA SER A 135 -25.70 16.41 -19.17
C SER A 135 -25.53 17.21 -20.45
N GLU A 136 -24.81 18.34 -20.44
CA GLU A 136 -24.50 19.15 -21.62
C GLU A 136 -23.62 18.40 -22.63
N PHE A 137 -22.90 17.36 -22.18
CA PHE A 137 -22.08 16.52 -23.04
C PHE A 137 -22.87 15.38 -23.70
N ASN A 138 -24.06 15.03 -23.18
CA ASN A 138 -24.86 13.90 -23.64
C ASN A 138 -25.18 13.91 -25.15
N PRO A 139 -25.48 15.05 -25.79
CA PRO A 139 -25.75 15.08 -27.23
C PRO A 139 -24.58 14.59 -28.10
N LEU A 140 -23.36 14.55 -27.54
CA LEU A 140 -22.17 14.05 -28.23
C LEU A 140 -21.98 12.53 -28.11
N LEU A 141 -22.77 11.89 -27.23
CA LEU A 141 -22.65 10.46 -26.94
C LEU A 141 -23.66 9.66 -27.79
N PRO A 142 -23.21 8.62 -28.52
CA PRO A 142 -24.09 7.82 -29.33
C PRO A 142 -25.07 7.01 -28.45
N GLY A 143 -26.36 7.07 -28.78
CA GLY A 143 -27.39 6.27 -28.12
C GLY A 143 -27.94 6.83 -26.80
N VAL A 144 -27.48 8.01 -26.36
CA VAL A 144 -28.02 8.70 -25.19
C VAL A 144 -29.21 9.55 -25.60
N THR A 145 -30.37 9.35 -24.94
CA THR A 145 -31.61 10.07 -25.24
C THR A 145 -31.99 11.08 -24.16
N VAL A 146 -31.84 10.70 -22.89
CA VAL A 146 -32.13 11.56 -21.72
C VAL A 146 -30.97 11.46 -20.74
N PHE A 147 -30.78 10.27 -20.16
CA PHE A 147 -29.65 9.93 -19.28
C PHE A 147 -28.76 8.87 -19.93
N ARG A 148 -27.48 8.87 -19.58
CA ARG A 148 -26.46 7.91 -19.98
C ARG A 148 -26.74 6.51 -19.43
N HIS A 149 -27.42 6.42 -18.29
CA HIS A 149 -27.78 5.17 -17.66
C HIS A 149 -29.23 5.19 -17.18
N GLN A 150 -29.89 4.02 -17.22
CA GLN A 150 -31.30 3.90 -16.82
C GLN A 150 -31.52 4.04 -15.31
N ASP A 151 -30.48 3.72 -14.53
CA ASP A 151 -30.52 3.82 -13.06
C ASP A 151 -30.21 5.22 -12.52
N HIS A 152 -29.95 6.21 -13.39
CA HIS A 152 -29.76 7.60 -12.97
C HIS A 152 -31.10 8.23 -12.60
N LYS A 153 -31.12 8.93 -11.47
CA LYS A 153 -32.28 9.71 -10.98
C LYS A 153 -32.29 11.11 -11.57
N PHE A 154 -31.12 11.65 -11.87
CA PHE A 154 -30.91 12.92 -12.53
C PHE A 154 -29.57 12.93 -13.27
N GLU A 155 -29.40 13.87 -14.20
CA GLU A 155 -28.09 14.25 -14.72
C GLU A 155 -28.01 15.77 -14.82
N TRP A 156 -27.11 16.36 -14.03
CA TRP A 156 -26.98 17.81 -13.95
C TRP A 156 -26.14 18.40 -15.08
N ASP A 157 -26.54 19.58 -15.53
CA ASP A 157 -25.65 20.46 -16.29
C ASP A 157 -24.56 21.06 -15.37
N ARG A 158 -23.60 21.80 -15.94
CA ARG A 158 -22.55 22.44 -15.14
C ARG A 158 -23.08 23.46 -14.14
N ALA A 159 -24.12 24.22 -14.50
CA ALA A 159 -24.64 25.28 -13.64
C ALA A 159 -25.35 24.69 -12.41
N GLN A 160 -26.13 23.63 -12.59
CA GLN A 160 -26.80 22.88 -11.52
C GLN A 160 -25.78 22.27 -10.56
N PHE A 161 -24.78 21.55 -11.08
CA PHE A 161 -23.74 20.94 -10.26
C PHE A 161 -22.91 21.98 -9.50
N GLN A 162 -22.51 23.07 -10.18
CA GLN A 162 -21.76 24.15 -9.53
C GLN A 162 -22.57 24.86 -8.45
N SER A 163 -23.86 25.14 -8.70
CA SER A 163 -24.75 25.77 -7.72
C SER A 163 -24.88 24.92 -6.45
N TRP A 164 -25.18 23.62 -6.61
CA TRP A 164 -25.27 22.67 -5.51
C TRP A 164 -23.96 22.57 -4.72
N ALA A 165 -22.83 22.43 -5.43
CA ALA A 165 -21.52 22.32 -4.82
C ALA A 165 -21.11 23.60 -4.08
N LEU A 166 -21.39 24.78 -4.64
CA LEU A 166 -21.11 26.06 -3.99
C LEU A 166 -21.93 26.27 -2.73
N ASP A 167 -23.21 25.85 -2.72
CA ASP A 167 -24.06 25.89 -1.53
C ASP A 167 -23.52 24.97 -0.43
N ALA A 168 -23.21 23.71 -0.75
CA ALA A 168 -22.61 22.76 0.19
C ALA A 168 -21.28 23.31 0.75
N ALA A 169 -20.40 23.82 -0.12
CA ALA A 169 -19.12 24.37 0.29
C ALA A 169 -19.29 25.57 1.23
N LYS A 170 -20.23 26.48 0.94
CA LYS A 170 -20.53 27.62 1.80
C LYS A 170 -21.10 27.18 3.14
N ARG A 171 -22.03 26.23 3.15
CA ARG A 171 -22.73 25.75 4.34
C ARG A 171 -21.83 25.05 5.34
N TYR A 172 -20.90 24.22 4.85
CA TYR A 172 -20.04 23.37 5.68
C TYR A 172 -18.59 23.86 5.81
N GLY A 173 -18.26 25.04 5.26
CA GLY A 173 -16.94 25.63 5.44
C GLY A 173 -15.84 25.03 4.56
N TYR A 174 -16.16 24.67 3.33
CA TYR A 174 -15.21 24.20 2.32
C TYR A 174 -14.96 25.27 1.23
N SER A 175 -13.80 25.21 0.57
CA SER A 175 -13.59 25.76 -0.78
C SER A 175 -13.87 24.66 -1.79
N VAL A 176 -14.35 25.02 -2.97
CA VAL A 176 -14.57 24.07 -4.07
C VAL A 176 -13.85 24.54 -5.33
N GLU A 177 -13.16 23.61 -5.98
CA GLU A 177 -12.57 23.76 -7.31
C GLU A 177 -13.28 22.82 -8.29
N PHE A 178 -13.60 23.32 -9.48
CA PHE A 178 -14.26 22.54 -10.52
C PHE A 178 -13.27 22.11 -11.60
N THR A 179 -13.37 20.84 -12.01
CA THR A 179 -12.59 20.25 -13.09
C THR A 179 -13.41 19.13 -13.74
N GLY A 180 -12.78 18.28 -14.54
CA GLY A 180 -13.46 17.12 -15.12
C GLY A 180 -12.55 16.20 -15.90
N VAL A 181 -13.14 15.15 -16.46
CA VAL A 181 -12.47 14.17 -17.33
C VAL A 181 -13.28 13.93 -18.60
N GLY A 182 -12.57 13.61 -19.68
CA GLY A 182 -13.15 13.47 -21.02
C GLY A 182 -13.31 14.83 -21.69
N ASN A 183 -12.27 15.26 -22.42
CA ASN A 183 -12.32 16.52 -23.17
C ASN A 183 -13.36 16.42 -24.30
N PRO A 184 -14.03 17.52 -24.64
CA PRO A 184 -14.89 17.55 -25.81
C PRO A 184 -14.07 17.42 -27.10
N PRO A 185 -14.71 16.98 -28.21
CA PRO A 185 -14.12 17.07 -29.53
C PRO A 185 -13.74 18.52 -29.87
N THR A 186 -12.72 18.69 -30.71
CA THR A 186 -12.29 20.01 -31.19
C THR A 186 -13.45 20.78 -31.82
N GLY A 187 -13.65 22.03 -31.42
CA GLY A 187 -14.72 22.91 -31.89
C GLY A 187 -16.03 22.80 -31.11
N MET A 188 -16.06 22.02 -30.02
CA MET A 188 -17.20 21.89 -29.10
C MET A 188 -16.77 22.15 -27.64
N GLU A 189 -15.76 22.99 -27.43
CA GLU A 189 -15.18 23.26 -26.11
C GLU A 189 -16.20 23.83 -25.12
N ASP A 190 -17.25 24.49 -25.63
CA ASP A 190 -18.31 25.10 -24.84
C ASP A 190 -19.12 24.10 -23.99
N VAL A 191 -19.19 22.81 -24.37
CA VAL A 191 -19.93 21.80 -23.58
C VAL A 191 -19.21 21.38 -22.29
N GLY A 192 -17.91 21.69 -22.17
CA GLY A 192 -17.08 21.28 -21.03
C GLY A 192 -16.72 19.79 -21.04
N PHE A 193 -16.35 19.28 -19.87
CA PHE A 193 -15.93 17.88 -19.70
C PHE A 193 -17.11 16.91 -19.76
N CYS A 194 -16.84 15.67 -20.19
CA CYS A 194 -17.82 14.58 -20.18
C CYS A 194 -18.28 14.22 -18.76
N THR A 195 -17.35 14.12 -17.83
CA THR A 195 -17.62 13.98 -16.39
C THR A 195 -17.12 15.25 -15.71
N GLN A 196 -17.97 15.86 -14.90
CA GLN A 196 -17.64 17.02 -14.08
C GLN A 196 -17.25 16.58 -12.67
N ILE A 197 -16.29 17.30 -12.09
CA ILE A 197 -15.69 16.96 -10.79
C ILE A 197 -15.64 18.23 -9.94
N ALA A 198 -16.10 18.11 -8.69
CA ALA A 198 -15.96 19.12 -7.66
C ALA A 198 -15.00 18.61 -6.58
N VAL A 199 -13.99 19.43 -6.26
CA VAL A 199 -12.94 19.12 -5.29
C VAL A 199 -13.08 20.07 -4.14
N PHE A 200 -13.54 19.55 -3.02
CA PHE A 200 -13.78 20.30 -1.81
C PHE A 200 -12.56 20.19 -0.90
N VAL A 201 -12.10 21.31 -0.35
CA VAL A 201 -11.03 21.37 0.64
C VAL A 201 -11.53 22.18 1.83
N LYS A 202 -11.38 21.64 3.03
CA LYS A 202 -11.86 22.29 4.26
C LYS A 202 -11.10 23.60 4.50
N LYS A 203 -11.82 24.71 4.70
CA LYS A 203 -11.23 26.05 4.91
C LYS A 203 -10.73 26.18 6.35
N TYR A 204 -9.55 25.63 6.63
CA TYR A 204 -8.91 25.56 7.96
C TYR A 204 -9.77 24.84 9.02
N PRO A 205 -9.16 24.24 10.05
CA PRO A 205 -9.93 23.76 11.18
C PRO A 205 -10.52 24.98 11.88
N GLN A 206 -11.78 25.28 11.61
CA GLN A 206 -12.55 26.14 12.50
C GLN A 206 -12.43 25.53 13.89
N THR A 207 -11.89 26.27 14.86
CA THR A 207 -12.16 26.07 16.28
C THR A 207 -13.62 26.38 16.55
N SER A 208 -14.53 25.67 15.87
CA SER A 208 -15.89 25.52 16.31
C SER A 208 -15.86 24.53 17.46
N GLU A 209 -16.43 24.93 18.59
CA GLU A 209 -16.69 24.00 19.71
C GLU A 209 -17.22 22.68 19.16
N PRO A 210 -16.79 21.53 19.72
CA PRO A 210 -17.26 20.24 19.26
C PRO A 210 -18.78 20.28 19.22
N ALA A 211 -19.34 20.13 18.00
CA ALA A 211 -20.77 20.00 17.82
C ALA A 211 -21.24 18.97 18.85
N GLN A 212 -22.14 19.41 19.73
CA GLN A 212 -22.66 18.63 20.86
C GLN A 212 -22.81 17.19 20.41
N SER A 213 -22.07 16.28 21.06
CA SER A 213 -22.08 14.86 20.71
C SER A 213 -23.53 14.38 20.72
N LYS A 214 -24.14 14.25 19.53
CA LYS A 214 -25.33 13.43 19.36
C LYS A 214 -24.96 12.07 19.98
N LYS A 215 -25.86 11.50 20.80
CA LYS A 215 -25.68 10.17 21.39
C LYS A 215 -25.15 9.22 20.31
N PRO A 216 -24.23 8.28 20.64
CA PRO A 216 -23.65 7.40 19.64
C PRO A 216 -24.77 6.75 18.84
N THR A 217 -24.88 7.13 17.57
CA THR A 217 -25.79 6.53 16.62
C THR A 217 -25.43 5.06 16.59
N GLU A 218 -26.42 4.18 16.76
CA GLU A 218 -26.22 2.74 16.63
C GLU A 218 -25.56 2.46 15.28
N ALA A 219 -24.57 1.55 15.23
CA ALA A 219 -23.80 1.29 14.02
C ALA A 219 -24.76 0.91 12.88
N ALA A 220 -24.86 1.78 11.88
CA ALA A 220 -25.78 1.65 10.75
C ALA A 220 -25.19 0.73 9.68
N TYR A 221 -23.87 0.60 9.62
CA TYR A 221 -23.18 -0.14 8.58
C TYR A 221 -22.77 -1.53 9.03
N LYS A 222 -22.88 -2.49 8.10
CA LYS A 222 -22.40 -3.86 8.31
C LYS A 222 -21.07 -4.04 7.61
N THR A 223 -20.01 -4.33 8.37
CA THR A 223 -18.72 -4.73 7.78
C THR A 223 -18.87 -6.05 7.02
N VAL A 224 -18.51 -6.05 5.74
CA VAL A 224 -18.58 -7.24 4.87
C VAL A 224 -17.21 -7.83 4.54
N PHE A 225 -16.15 -7.01 4.63
CA PHE A 225 -14.78 -7.41 4.35
C PHE A 225 -13.83 -6.60 5.22
N ARG A 226 -12.75 -7.24 5.69
CA ARG A 226 -11.64 -6.56 6.35
C ARG A 226 -10.34 -7.30 6.05
N ALA A 227 -9.35 -6.59 5.55
CA ALA A 227 -7.99 -7.07 5.33
C ALA A 227 -6.99 -6.17 6.06
N VAL A 228 -6.09 -6.79 6.82
CA VAL A 228 -4.95 -6.12 7.46
C VAL A 228 -3.70 -6.60 6.73
N TYR A 229 -2.92 -5.65 6.22
CA TYR A 229 -1.70 -5.95 5.50
C TYR A 229 -0.54 -6.26 6.45
N PRO A 230 0.35 -7.20 6.07
CA PRO A 230 1.54 -7.48 6.85
C PRO A 230 2.45 -6.25 6.89
N SER A 231 2.98 -5.95 8.08
CA SER A 231 3.78 -4.77 8.34
C SER A 231 4.95 -5.11 9.26
N LEU A 232 6.12 -4.53 9.01
CA LEU A 232 7.31 -4.70 9.84
C LEU A 232 7.14 -4.12 11.26
N LYS A 233 6.14 -3.27 11.48
CA LYS A 233 5.74 -2.81 12.83
C LYS A 233 5.16 -3.92 13.71
N ASP A 234 4.67 -5.00 13.11
CA ASP A 234 4.17 -6.17 13.82
C ASP A 234 5.30 -7.20 13.97
N GLU A 235 5.60 -7.54 15.22
CA GLU A 235 6.71 -8.43 15.60
C GLU A 235 6.64 -9.79 14.91
N LYS A 236 5.43 -10.31 14.61
CA LYS A 236 5.27 -11.58 13.89
C LYS A 236 5.84 -11.48 12.47
N TYR A 237 5.47 -10.44 11.74
CA TYR A 237 5.92 -10.26 10.35
C TYR A 237 7.39 -9.83 10.30
N LEU A 238 7.86 -9.03 11.27
CA LEU A 238 9.27 -8.72 11.44
C LEU A 238 10.09 -9.99 11.66
N GLN A 239 9.68 -10.86 12.58
CA GLN A 239 10.35 -12.13 12.85
C GLN A 239 10.41 -13.00 11.59
N SER A 240 9.29 -13.16 10.88
CA SER A 240 9.25 -13.93 9.63
C SER A 240 10.19 -13.34 8.57
N ALA A 241 10.19 -12.02 8.38
CA ALA A 241 11.07 -11.35 7.42
C ALA A 241 12.56 -11.55 7.77
N VAL A 242 12.93 -11.40 9.05
CA VAL A 242 14.30 -11.62 9.53
C VAL A 242 14.74 -13.07 9.31
N VAL A 243 13.91 -14.05 9.69
CA VAL A 243 14.22 -15.47 9.51
C VAL A 243 14.41 -15.80 8.03
N SER A 244 13.51 -15.34 7.16
CA SER A 244 13.62 -15.55 5.72
C SER A 244 14.89 -14.94 5.14
N GLU A 245 15.24 -13.71 5.53
CA GLU A 245 16.45 -13.02 5.04
C GLU A 245 17.74 -13.69 5.55
N VAL A 246 17.77 -14.13 6.81
CA VAL A 246 18.88 -14.87 7.40
C VAL A 246 19.11 -16.18 6.67
N MET A 247 18.04 -16.95 6.42
CA MET A 247 18.12 -18.21 5.69
C MET A 247 18.56 -17.99 4.25
N PHE A 248 18.00 -16.99 3.56
CA PHE A 248 18.41 -16.64 2.20
C PHE A 248 19.91 -16.29 2.14
N THR A 249 20.38 -15.43 3.05
CA THR A 249 21.79 -15.02 3.14
C THR A 249 22.70 -16.21 3.43
N ALA A 250 22.31 -17.08 4.37
CA ALA A 250 23.06 -18.28 4.71
C ALA A 250 23.18 -19.22 3.49
N HIS A 251 22.10 -19.45 2.74
CA HIS A 251 22.15 -20.27 1.53
C HIS A 251 23.02 -19.64 0.43
N ALA A 252 22.96 -18.32 0.25
CA ALA A 252 23.81 -17.62 -0.70
C ALA A 252 25.31 -17.76 -0.35
N ILE A 253 25.67 -17.62 0.92
CA ILE A 253 27.06 -17.83 1.39
C ILE A 253 27.46 -19.30 1.20
N LYS A 254 26.59 -20.25 1.55
CA LYS A 254 26.83 -21.70 1.35
C LYS A 254 27.14 -21.98 -0.12
N ARG A 255 26.29 -21.50 -1.03
CA ARG A 255 26.43 -21.72 -2.47
C ARG A 255 27.74 -21.15 -3.01
N SER A 256 28.06 -19.90 -2.65
CA SER A 256 29.34 -19.28 -3.03
C SER A 256 30.54 -20.08 -2.51
N LEU A 257 30.47 -20.62 -1.29
CA LEU A 257 31.53 -21.46 -0.73
C LEU A 257 31.69 -22.77 -1.50
N LEU A 258 30.58 -23.44 -1.84
CA LEU A 258 30.60 -24.69 -2.61
C LEU A 258 31.12 -24.47 -4.03
N ASP A 259 30.70 -23.40 -4.71
CA ASP A 259 31.17 -23.04 -6.05
C ASP A 259 32.70 -22.84 -6.06
N HIS A 260 33.25 -22.18 -5.03
CA HIS A 260 34.71 -22.03 -4.87
C HIS A 260 35.41 -23.38 -4.67
N LEU A 261 34.87 -24.26 -3.84
CA LEU A 261 35.44 -25.60 -3.61
C LEU A 261 35.45 -26.48 -4.86
N VAL A 262 34.41 -26.39 -5.70
CA VAL A 262 34.36 -27.09 -6.99
C VAL A 262 35.42 -26.54 -7.95
N SER A 263 35.56 -25.21 -8.03
CA SER A 263 36.55 -24.57 -8.89
C SER A 263 38.00 -24.92 -8.49
N GLU A 264 38.30 -25.00 -7.19
CA GLU A 264 39.64 -25.41 -6.71
C GLU A 264 39.93 -26.89 -6.96
N GLN A 265 38.91 -27.76 -7.00
CA GLN A 265 39.06 -29.17 -7.34
C GLN A 265 39.24 -29.39 -8.85
N GLU A 266 38.61 -28.58 -9.70
CA GLU A 266 38.81 -28.62 -11.15
C GLU A 266 40.19 -28.09 -11.57
N ASP A 267 40.70 -27.03 -10.91
CA ASP A 267 42.02 -26.45 -11.14
C ASP A 267 43.20 -27.34 -10.69
N TYR A 268 42.96 -28.41 -9.93
CA TYR A 268 43.99 -29.38 -9.56
C TYR A 268 44.22 -30.46 -10.63
N ASN A 269 43.43 -30.47 -11.70
CA ASN A 269 43.61 -31.35 -12.85
C ASN A 269 44.37 -30.71 -14.02
N ASP A 270 44.88 -29.48 -13.88
CA ASP A 270 45.71 -28.83 -14.90
C ASP A 270 47.06 -28.34 -14.36
N ASP A 271 48.07 -28.35 -15.24
CA ASP A 271 49.51 -28.34 -14.97
C ASP A 271 50.00 -27.17 -14.06
N PRO A 272 50.97 -27.37 -13.13
CA PRO A 272 51.32 -26.38 -12.08
C PRO A 272 52.04 -25.11 -12.57
N THR A 273 52.24 -24.93 -13.87
CA THR A 273 53.27 -24.04 -14.40
C THR A 273 52.79 -22.61 -14.69
N GLU A 274 51.48 -22.32 -14.69
CA GLU A 274 50.97 -20.96 -14.96
C GLU A 274 50.62 -20.11 -13.73
N ARG A 275 50.72 -20.68 -12.51
CA ARG A 275 50.28 -20.01 -11.26
C ARG A 275 51.09 -18.79 -10.81
N LYS A 276 52.12 -18.35 -11.54
CA LYS A 276 52.99 -17.24 -11.10
C LYS A 276 52.66 -15.85 -11.67
N LEU A 277 51.67 -15.72 -12.55
CA LEU A 277 51.43 -14.45 -13.24
C LEU A 277 50.04 -13.81 -13.04
N GLN A 278 49.09 -14.45 -12.36
CA GLN A 278 47.74 -13.88 -12.16
C GLN A 278 47.46 -13.33 -10.75
N LEU A 279 48.28 -13.65 -9.74
CA LEU A 279 48.06 -13.24 -8.35
C LEU A 279 48.56 -11.81 -7.99
N GLN A 280 49.06 -11.04 -8.95
CA GLN A 280 49.66 -9.71 -8.67
C GLN A 280 48.77 -8.49 -8.96
N HIS A 281 47.49 -8.65 -9.38
CA HIS A 281 46.72 -7.49 -9.87
C HIS A 281 45.43 -7.12 -9.12
N SER A 282 45.15 -7.70 -7.95
CA SER A 282 44.07 -7.26 -7.07
C SER A 282 44.37 -7.86 -5.71
N VAL A 283 44.97 -7.18 -4.73
CA VAL A 283 44.50 -5.96 -4.08
C VAL A 283 45.73 -5.33 -3.38
N ASN A 284 45.97 -4.04 -3.62
CA ASN A 284 46.87 -3.24 -2.79
C ASN A 284 46.03 -2.12 -2.15
N CYS A 285 45.73 -2.21 -0.85
CA CYS A 285 45.64 -1.03 0.04
C CYS A 285 45.48 -1.43 1.54
N PHE A 286 46.62 -1.40 2.24
CA PHE A 286 46.90 -1.00 3.62
C PHE A 286 46.18 -1.62 4.87
N SER A 287 47.00 -2.42 5.55
CA SER A 287 47.22 -2.64 6.99
C SER A 287 46.53 -1.77 8.05
N GLU A 288 45.87 -2.46 9.00
CA GLU A 288 46.09 -2.32 10.45
C GLU A 288 45.96 -3.74 11.06
N GLU A 289 47.10 -4.34 11.38
CA GLU A 289 47.25 -5.74 11.81
C GLU A 289 47.46 -5.82 13.33
N LEU A 290 46.47 -6.40 14.04
CA LEU A 290 46.64 -7.50 15.02
C LEU A 290 45.33 -7.81 15.78
N GLU A 291 44.37 -6.88 15.85
CA GLU A 291 43.04 -7.13 16.45
C GLU A 291 42.00 -7.64 15.43
N THR A 292 42.21 -7.34 14.15
CA THR A 292 41.40 -7.75 12.99
C THR A 292 41.48 -9.24 12.68
N LEU A 293 42.64 -9.88 12.89
CA LEU A 293 42.87 -11.30 12.59
C LEU A 293 41.99 -12.27 13.40
N ALA A 294 41.62 -11.91 14.63
CA ALA A 294 40.71 -12.71 15.45
C ALA A 294 39.23 -12.53 15.05
N VAL A 295 38.87 -11.33 14.58
CA VAL A 295 37.54 -11.02 14.07
C VAL A 295 37.33 -11.64 12.68
N GLU A 296 38.33 -11.60 11.81
CA GLU A 296 38.30 -12.21 10.47
C GLU A 296 38.15 -13.74 10.53
N LYS A 297 38.91 -14.42 11.41
CA LYS A 297 38.73 -15.87 11.65
C LYS A 297 37.34 -16.23 12.19
N SER A 298 36.68 -15.30 12.89
CA SER A 298 35.31 -15.50 13.41
C SER A 298 34.21 -15.23 12.39
N MET A 299 34.57 -14.70 11.21
CA MET A 299 33.63 -14.38 10.13
C MET A 299 33.64 -15.41 9.01
N GLU A 300 34.64 -16.28 8.89
CA GLU A 300 34.66 -17.26 7.80
C GLU A 300 33.71 -18.43 8.02
N PRO A 301 32.97 -18.88 6.98
CA PRO A 301 32.17 -20.09 7.07
C PRO A 301 33.07 -21.31 7.24
N LEU A 302 32.64 -22.25 8.06
CA LEU A 302 33.37 -23.48 8.33
C LEU A 302 32.59 -24.67 7.77
N THR A 303 33.28 -25.57 7.09
CA THR A 303 32.72 -26.86 6.65
C THR A 303 33.23 -27.97 7.56
N ASN A 304 32.33 -28.83 8.01
CA ASN A 304 32.67 -30.04 8.75
C ASN A 304 31.80 -31.20 8.27
N GLY A 305 32.37 -32.05 7.41
CA GLY A 305 31.63 -33.12 6.74
C GLY A 305 30.53 -32.56 5.83
N SER A 306 29.30 -33.06 5.98
CA SER A 306 28.11 -32.61 5.23
C SER A 306 27.43 -31.38 5.83
N VAL A 307 28.09 -30.65 6.74
CA VAL A 307 27.48 -29.52 7.44
C VAL A 307 28.31 -28.26 7.28
N VAL A 308 27.65 -27.16 6.95
CA VAL A 308 28.22 -25.81 6.81
C VAL A 308 27.75 -24.95 7.97
N TYR A 309 28.72 -24.35 8.67
CA TYR A 309 28.52 -23.41 9.77
C TYR A 309 28.78 -22.01 9.25
N ILE A 310 27.76 -21.17 9.28
CA ILE A 310 27.85 -19.79 8.78
C ILE A 310 27.73 -18.84 9.97
N PRO A 311 28.80 -18.11 10.33
CA PRO A 311 28.77 -17.22 11.48
C PRO A 311 27.65 -16.17 11.38
N LEU A 312 26.88 -16.02 12.46
CA LEU A 312 25.81 -15.02 12.51
C LEU A 312 26.36 -13.60 12.34
N ARG A 313 27.59 -13.34 12.77
CA ARG A 313 28.25 -12.04 12.56
C ARG A 313 28.46 -11.73 11.09
N LYS A 314 28.79 -12.73 10.26
CA LYS A 314 28.89 -12.59 8.80
C LYS A 314 27.51 -12.43 8.16
N ILE A 315 26.47 -13.10 8.66
CA ILE A 315 25.10 -12.87 8.16
C ILE A 315 24.62 -11.47 8.52
N PHE A 316 24.89 -11.00 9.74
CA PHE A 316 24.50 -9.66 10.20
C PHE A 316 25.22 -8.52 9.46
N SER A 317 26.39 -8.79 8.85
CA SER A 317 27.05 -7.78 8.02
C SER A 317 26.35 -7.55 6.66
N PHE A 318 25.37 -8.38 6.29
CA PHE A 318 24.59 -8.14 5.07
C PHE A 318 23.60 -6.98 5.28
N PRO A 319 23.54 -5.99 4.36
CA PRO A 319 22.78 -4.76 4.57
C PRO A 319 21.31 -4.98 4.94
N LYS A 320 20.64 -5.94 4.31
CA LYS A 320 19.21 -6.17 4.53
C LYS A 320 18.90 -6.83 5.88
N VAL A 321 19.74 -7.77 6.33
CA VAL A 321 19.64 -8.36 7.68
C VAL A 321 19.86 -7.27 8.72
N ASN A 322 20.89 -6.45 8.53
CA ASN A 322 21.22 -5.34 9.43
C ASN A 322 20.07 -4.34 9.50
N GLN A 323 19.50 -3.95 8.36
CA GLN A 323 18.38 -3.00 8.28
C GLN A 323 17.13 -3.50 9.02
N LEU A 324 16.80 -4.79 8.91
CA LEU A 324 15.62 -5.37 9.58
C LEU A 324 15.80 -5.47 11.10
N CYS A 325 17.01 -5.81 11.57
CA CYS A 325 17.23 -6.08 12.99
C CYS A 325 17.72 -4.86 13.78
N GLY A 326 18.44 -3.95 13.12
CA GLY A 326 19.14 -2.79 13.71
C GLY A 326 20.34 -3.16 14.58
N THR A 327 20.23 -4.20 15.41
CA THR A 327 21.26 -4.66 16.35
C THR A 327 21.47 -6.17 16.27
N PHE A 328 22.66 -6.61 16.67
CA PHE A 328 23.02 -8.03 16.66
C PHE A 328 22.24 -8.82 17.72
N GLU A 329 21.95 -8.18 18.87
CA GLU A 329 21.15 -8.75 19.94
C GLU A 329 19.72 -9.01 19.47
N LYS A 330 19.11 -8.05 18.76
CA LYS A 330 17.76 -8.21 18.22
C LYS A 330 17.69 -9.29 17.14
N LEU A 331 18.73 -9.40 16.31
CA LEU A 331 18.85 -10.52 15.36
C LEU A 331 18.78 -11.87 16.11
N ARG A 332 19.60 -12.06 17.15
CA ARG A 332 19.62 -13.31 17.92
C ARG A 332 18.28 -13.62 18.55
N GLU A 333 17.62 -12.62 19.14
CA GLU A 333 16.29 -12.76 19.72
C GLU A 333 15.26 -13.24 18.69
N LEU A 334 15.21 -12.60 17.52
CA LEU A 334 14.21 -12.88 16.49
C LEU A 334 14.38 -14.27 15.85
N ILE A 335 15.60 -14.76 15.66
CA ILE A 335 15.86 -16.07 15.02
C ILE A 335 15.81 -17.25 16.00
N THR A 336 15.81 -16.99 17.31
CA THR A 336 15.87 -18.05 18.34
C THR A 336 14.65 -18.97 18.22
N GLY A 337 14.91 -20.28 18.10
CA GLY A 337 13.86 -21.30 17.96
C GLY A 337 13.19 -21.35 16.57
N LYS A 338 13.67 -20.55 15.60
CA LYS A 338 13.19 -20.55 14.21
C LYS A 338 14.24 -21.01 13.20
N VAL A 339 15.52 -20.81 13.54
CA VAL A 339 16.67 -21.22 12.72
C VAL A 339 17.50 -22.22 13.52
N THR A 340 18.06 -23.23 12.84
CA THR A 340 19.00 -24.17 13.44
C THR A 340 20.35 -23.49 13.66
N LEU A 341 20.72 -23.32 14.93
CA LEU A 341 21.98 -22.68 15.33
C LEU A 341 22.96 -23.70 15.91
N SER A 342 24.25 -23.34 15.93
CA SER A 342 25.31 -24.08 16.64
C SER A 342 25.04 -24.14 18.15
N SER A 343 25.72 -25.04 18.86
CA SER A 343 25.52 -25.25 20.31
C SER A 343 25.80 -24.01 21.16
N ASP A 344 26.71 -23.15 20.73
CA ASP A 344 27.02 -21.85 21.34
C ASP A 344 26.13 -20.70 20.80
N GLY A 345 25.27 -20.99 19.82
CA GLY A 345 24.36 -20.04 19.18
C GLY A 345 25.07 -18.96 18.35
N SER A 346 26.30 -19.21 17.89
CA SER A 346 27.12 -18.24 17.15
C SER A 346 27.01 -18.35 15.63
N ALA A 347 26.54 -19.49 15.09
CA ALA A 347 26.46 -19.76 13.66
C ALA A 347 25.13 -20.43 13.26
N VAL A 348 24.68 -20.17 12.02
CA VAL A 348 23.61 -20.94 11.35
C VAL A 348 24.19 -22.23 10.81
N VAL A 349 23.46 -23.33 10.97
CA VAL A 349 23.89 -24.68 10.57
C VAL A 349 23.04 -25.13 9.39
N LEU A 350 23.67 -25.41 8.25
CA LEU A 350 23.03 -25.91 7.02
C LEU A 350 23.66 -27.23 6.58
N ASP A 351 22.84 -28.16 6.11
CA ASP A 351 23.32 -29.41 5.48
C ASP A 351 23.76 -29.14 4.03
N THR A 352 24.77 -29.85 3.53
CA THR A 352 25.25 -29.78 2.15
C THR A 352 24.26 -30.39 1.15
N ASP A 353 23.45 -31.37 1.56
CA ASP A 353 22.84 -32.35 0.64
C ASP A 353 21.42 -32.02 0.13
N HIS A 354 20.94 -30.77 0.28
CA HIS A 354 19.53 -30.41 -0.03
C HIS A 354 19.25 -29.76 -1.41
N GLU A 355 20.15 -29.84 -2.40
CA GLU A 355 19.89 -29.24 -3.74
C GLU A 355 19.55 -30.24 -4.86
N ASN A 356 19.14 -31.48 -4.56
CA ASN A 356 18.77 -32.48 -5.58
C ASN A 356 17.36 -33.08 -5.41
N GLU A 357 16.35 -32.29 -5.07
CA GLU A 357 14.94 -32.67 -5.31
C GLU A 357 14.12 -31.45 -5.73
N GLU A 358 14.09 -31.18 -7.04
CA GLU A 358 12.87 -31.07 -7.87
C GLU A 358 13.23 -30.56 -9.28
N ASN A 359 13.01 -31.44 -10.27
CA ASN A 359 13.06 -31.18 -11.72
C ASN A 359 11.77 -30.55 -12.21
#